data_AF-A0A8T1SFW5-F1
#
_entry.id   AF-A0A8T1SFW5-F1
#
_cell.length_a   1.000
_cell.length_b   1.000
_cell.length_c   1.000
_cell.angle_alpha   90.00
_cell.angle_beta   90.00
_cell.angle_gamma   90.00
#
_symmetry.space_group_name_H-M   'P 1'
#
loop_
_entity.id
_entity.type
_entity.pdbx_description
1 polymer ?
#
loop_
_entity_poly.entity_id
_entity_poly.type
_entity_poly.pdbx_seq_one_letter_code
_entity_poly.pdbx_strand_id
1 'polypeptide(L)'
;MLALSYKVAFLVVITSVRRVSELRALTSEPPYTVFHKDEVQLRPHPAFVLKVVYQFHINLDIFLPVFYPKLHSGSREQRLHSLDVHRALAFYIERMKQF
;
A
#
# COMPACT_ATOMS: atom_id res chain seq x y z
N MET A 1 2.22 14.56 -11.11
CA MET A 1 2.08 14.16 -9.68
C MET A 1 0.69 13.61 -9.40
N LEU A 2 -0.38 14.40 -9.57
CA LEU A 2 -1.77 14.00 -9.29
C LEU A 2 -2.16 12.62 -9.84
N ALA A 3 -1.88 12.33 -11.11
CA ALA A 3 -2.22 11.03 -11.73
C ALA A 3 -1.53 9.84 -11.04
N LEU A 4 -0.28 10.00 -10.58
CA LEU A 4 0.44 8.94 -9.85
C LEU A 4 -0.17 8.73 -8.46
N SER A 5 -0.45 9.82 -7.75
CA SER A 5 -1.11 9.79 -6.44
C SER A 5 -2.46 9.09 -6.51
N TYR A 6 -3.32 9.44 -7.47
CA TYR A 6 -4.62 8.78 -7.64
C TYR A 6 -4.49 7.31 -8.00
N LYS A 7 -3.55 6.95 -8.89
CA LYS A 7 -3.29 5.55 -9.24
C LYS A 7 -2.88 4.73 -8.02
N VAL A 8 -1.91 5.22 -7.24
CA VAL A 8 -1.39 4.49 -6.08
C VAL A 8 -2.43 4.44 -4.97
N ALA A 9 -3.12 5.55 -4.69
CA ALA A 9 -4.22 5.56 -3.74
C ALA A 9 -5.31 4.55 -4.12
N PHE A 10 -5.71 4.51 -5.40
CA PHE A 10 -6.70 3.55 -5.88
C PHE A 10 -6.23 2.09 -5.70
N LEU A 11 -4.98 1.78 -6.05
CA LEU A 11 -4.42 0.44 -5.86
C LEU A 11 -4.41 0.06 -4.38
N VAL A 12 -3.91 0.92 -3.49
CA VAL A 12 -3.89 0.66 -2.04
C VAL A 12 -5.30 0.45 -1.49
N VAL A 13 -6.28 1.27 -1.90
CA VAL A 13 -7.69 1.13 -1.48
C VAL A 13 -8.24 -0.24 -1.88
N ILE A 14 -8.11 -0.63 -3.15
CA ILE A 14 -8.75 -1.86 -3.65
C ILE A 14 -8.06 -3.13 -3.15
N THR A 15 -6.74 -3.09 -2.91
CA THR A 15 -5.98 -4.26 -2.47
C THR A 15 -6.02 -4.47 -0.96
N SER A 16 -6.21 -3.41 -0.17
CA SER A 16 -6.20 -3.49 1.30
C SER A 16 -7.52 -4.01 1.88
N VAL A 17 -8.63 -3.86 1.15
CA VAL A 17 -9.99 -4.18 1.62
C VAL A 17 -10.30 -3.48 2.97
N ARG A 18 -9.75 -2.28 3.18
CA ARG A 18 -9.93 -1.48 4.40
C ARG A 18 -10.88 -0.31 4.22
N ARG A 19 -11.45 0.17 5.33
CA ARG A 19 -12.32 1.35 5.33
C ARG A 19 -11.51 2.61 5.07
N VAL A 20 -12.13 3.59 4.43
CA VAL A 20 -11.51 4.90 4.12
C VAL A 20 -10.89 5.56 5.36
N SER A 21 -11.49 5.38 6.54
CA SER A 21 -10.95 5.90 7.79
C SER A 21 -9.61 5.26 8.18
N GLU A 22 -9.45 3.95 7.98
CA GLU A 22 -8.19 3.24 8.25
C GLU A 22 -7.09 3.67 7.27
N LEU A 23 -7.46 3.92 6.01
CA LEU A 23 -6.50 4.38 4.99
C LEU A 23 -5.90 5.74 5.34
N ARG A 24 -6.65 6.60 6.05
CA ARG A 24 -6.14 7.90 6.54
C ARG A 24 -5.06 7.74 7.62
N ALA A 25 -5.01 6.59 8.29
CA ALA A 25 -4.02 6.31 9.32
C ALA A 25 -2.69 5.82 8.76
N LEU A 26 -2.58 5.60 7.45
CA LEU A 26 -1.37 5.10 6.82
C LEU A 26 -0.36 6.22 6.64
N THR A 27 0.91 5.89 6.88
CA THR A 27 2.05 6.79 6.66
C THR A 27 3.23 6.01 6.08
N SER A 28 4.01 6.68 5.23
CA SER A 28 5.19 6.12 4.58
C SER A 28 6.42 6.06 5.49
N GLU A 29 6.37 6.71 6.65
CA GLU A 29 7.51 6.77 7.58
C GLU A 29 7.77 5.40 8.22
N PRO A 30 9.04 5.04 8.49
CA PRO A 30 9.35 3.90 9.33
C PRO A 30 8.80 4.13 10.76
N PRO A 31 8.24 3.10 11.43
CA PRO A 31 8.17 1.69 11.03
C PRO A 31 6.83 1.31 10.33
N TYR A 32 6.06 2.28 9.85
CA TYR A 32 4.66 2.10 9.44
C TYR A 32 4.48 1.56 8.03
N THR A 33 5.45 1.73 7.14
CA THR A 33 5.46 1.09 5.81
C THR A 33 6.73 0.28 5.65
N VAL A 34 6.60 -1.04 5.52
CA VAL A 34 7.73 -1.98 5.37
C VAL A 34 7.54 -2.83 4.12
N PHE A 35 8.53 -2.78 3.24
CA PHE A 35 8.55 -3.60 2.03
C PHE A 35 9.28 -4.92 2.30
N HIS A 36 8.59 -6.03 2.06
CA HIS A 36 9.15 -7.37 2.02
C HIS A 36 9.28 -7.83 0.57
N LYS A 37 9.85 -9.02 0.34
CA LYS A 37 10.01 -9.54 -1.02
C LYS A 37 8.66 -9.79 -1.71
N ASP A 38 7.70 -10.32 -0.96
CA ASP A 38 6.44 -10.85 -1.49
C ASP A 38 5.21 -10.03 -1.08
N GLU A 39 5.39 -9.00 -0.25
CA GLU A 39 4.32 -8.16 0.27
C GLU A 39 4.83 -6.81 0.77
N VAL A 40 3.92 -5.85 0.95
CA VAL A 40 4.16 -4.64 1.73
C VAL A 40 3.26 -4.65 2.96
N GLN A 41 3.87 -4.46 4.12
CA GLN A 41 3.21 -4.32 5.41
C GLN A 41 2.96 -2.84 5.68
N LEU A 42 1.70 -2.49 5.93
CA LEU A 42 1.26 -1.15 6.31
C LEU A 42 0.65 -1.20 7.71
N ARG A 43 1.26 -0.48 8.65
CA ARG A 43 0.82 -0.39 10.03
C ARG A 43 0.11 0.94 10.25
N PRO A 44 -1.17 0.95 10.62
CA PRO A 44 -1.87 2.18 10.96
C PRO A 44 -1.15 2.96 12.07
N HIS A 45 -1.07 4.28 11.94
CA HIS A 45 -0.49 5.13 12.97
C HIS A 45 -1.33 5.04 14.27
N PRO A 46 -0.72 4.80 15.45
CA PRO A 46 -1.45 4.48 16.69
C PRO A 46 -2.33 5.63 17.20
N ALA A 47 -2.07 6.87 16.78
CA ALA A 47 -2.93 8.01 17.10
C ALA A 47 -4.31 7.95 16.42
N PHE A 48 -4.49 7.08 15.42
CA PHE A 48 -5.79 6.88 14.79
C PHE A 48 -6.65 5.94 15.64
N VAL A 49 -7.81 6.45 16.08
CA VAL A 49 -8.78 5.70 16.87
C VAL A 49 -9.98 5.34 15.99
N LEU A 50 -10.27 4.04 15.89
CA LEU A 50 -11.44 3.55 15.18
C LEU A 50 -12.73 3.98 15.87
N LYS A 51 -13.79 4.23 15.09
CA LYS A 51 -15.12 4.55 15.64
C LYS A 51 -15.68 3.44 16.54
N VAL A 52 -15.31 2.19 16.26
CA VAL A 52 -15.64 1.02 17.07
C VAL A 52 -14.32 0.40 17.52
N VAL A 53 -13.98 0.60 18.79
CA VAL A 53 -12.73 0.13 19.39
C VAL A 53 -12.99 -1.24 20.02
N TYR A 54 -12.82 -2.31 19.24
CA TYR A 54 -12.64 -3.64 19.82
C TYR A 54 -11.17 -4.03 19.75
N GLN A 55 -10.69 -4.76 20.76
CA GLN A 55 -9.28 -5.17 20.91
C GLN A 55 -8.69 -5.78 19.63
N PHE A 56 -9.49 -6.54 18.88
CA PHE A 56 -9.07 -7.23 17.66
C PHE A 56 -8.93 -6.34 16.42
N HIS A 57 -9.41 -5.10 16.46
CA HIS A 57 -9.30 -4.14 15.34
C HIS A 57 -8.21 -3.09 15.54
N ILE A 58 -7.64 -2.98 16.75
CA ILE A 58 -6.66 -1.93 17.07
C ILE A 58 -5.32 -2.30 16.44
N ASN A 59 -4.71 -1.35 15.72
CA ASN A 59 -3.36 -1.47 15.15
C ASN A 59 -3.15 -2.73 14.31
N LEU A 60 -4.20 -3.24 13.66
CA LEU A 60 -4.07 -4.41 12.81
C LEU A 60 -3.30 -4.04 11.54
N ASP A 61 -2.20 -4.74 11.32
CA ASP A 61 -1.40 -4.57 10.12
C ASP A 61 -2.18 -4.95 8.86
N ILE A 62 -1.86 -4.26 7.78
CA ILE A 62 -2.41 -4.48 6.45
C ILE A 62 -1.29 -5.03 5.59
N PHE A 63 -1.48 -6.24 5.08
CA PHE A 63 -0.54 -6.88 4.17
C PHE A 63 -1.08 -6.78 2.75
N LEU A 64 -0.33 -6.13 1.87
CA LEU A 64 -0.66 -6.07 0.45
C LEU A 64 0.30 -7.01 -0.31
N PRO A 65 -0.20 -8.12 -0.87
CA PRO A 65 0.65 -9.08 -1.57
C PRO A 65 1.14 -8.52 -2.91
N VAL A 66 2.28 -9.03 -3.37
CA VAL A 66 2.77 -8.84 -4.74
C VAL A 66 1.89 -9.66 -5.68
N PHE A 67 1.33 -9.02 -6.71
CA PHE A 67 0.43 -9.68 -7.66
C PHE A 67 1.15 -10.23 -8.89
N TYR A 68 2.16 -9.50 -9.37
CA TYR A 68 2.87 -9.85 -10.60
C TYR A 68 4.37 -9.63 -10.38
N PRO A 69 5.10 -10.59 -9.81
CA PRO A 69 6.54 -10.46 -9.59
C PRO A 69 7.31 -10.33 -10.91
N LYS A 70 8.56 -9.85 -10.83
CA LYS A 70 9.38 -9.54 -12.00
C LYS A 70 9.99 -10.81 -12.62
N LEU A 71 9.15 -11.58 -13.32
CA LEU A 71 9.52 -12.67 -14.23
C LEU A 71 8.42 -12.74 -15.29
N HIS A 72 8.48 -11.87 -16.31
CA HIS A 72 7.42 -11.78 -17.30
C HIS A 72 7.79 -12.58 -18.54
N SER A 73 6.97 -13.59 -18.86
CA SER A 73 7.08 -14.37 -20.08
C SER A 73 6.38 -13.70 -21.27
N GLY A 74 5.51 -12.70 -21.03
CA GLY A 74 4.78 -12.03 -22.11
C GLY A 74 4.33 -10.60 -21.83
N SER A 75 3.85 -9.92 -22.89
CA SER A 75 3.41 -8.52 -22.85
C SER A 75 2.21 -8.27 -21.92
N ARG A 76 1.38 -9.29 -21.68
CA ARG A 76 0.26 -9.23 -20.73
C ARG A 76 0.76 -9.11 -19.29
N GLU A 77 1.71 -9.94 -18.88
CA GLU A 77 2.28 -9.93 -17.52
C GLU A 77 3.04 -8.63 -17.26
N GLN A 78 3.76 -8.10 -18.25
CA GLN A 78 4.40 -6.79 -18.15
C GLN A 78 3.38 -5.67 -17.90
N ARG A 79 2.25 -5.68 -18.60
CA ARG A 79 1.15 -4.71 -18.36
C ARG A 79 0.55 -4.88 -16.97
N LEU A 80 0.35 -6.10 -16.51
CA LEU A 80 -0.22 -6.37 -15.18
C LEU A 80 0.76 -6.04 -14.05
N HIS A 81 2.06 -6.25 -14.23
CA HIS A 81 3.11 -5.77 -13.34
C HIS A 81 3.13 -4.24 -13.20
N SER A 82 2.63 -3.51 -14.21
CA SER A 82 2.46 -2.06 -14.09
C SER A 82 1.37 -1.65 -13.08
N LEU A 83 0.49 -2.58 -12.70
CA LEU A 83 -0.59 -2.43 -11.72
C LEU A 83 -0.26 -3.04 -10.36
N ASP A 84 0.93 -3.62 -10.20
CA ASP A 84 1.38 -4.18 -8.93
C ASP A 84 1.50 -3.10 -7.86
N VAL A 85 0.76 -3.25 -6.75
CA VAL A 85 0.66 -2.23 -5.69
C VAL A 85 1.98 -2.05 -4.95
N HIS A 86 2.71 -3.14 -4.73
CA HIS A 86 4.02 -3.12 -4.08
C HIS A 86 5.00 -2.25 -4.87
N ARG A 87 5.14 -2.51 -6.18
CA ARG A 87 5.95 -1.68 -7.08
C ARG A 87 5.46 -0.24 -7.16
N ALA A 88 4.16 -0.04 -7.34
CA ALA A 88 3.59 1.29 -7.54
C ALA A 88 3.77 2.18 -6.30
N LEU A 89 3.58 1.61 -5.10
CA LEU A 89 3.76 2.31 -3.83
C LEU A 89 5.24 2.63 -3.56
N ALA A 90 6.15 1.67 -3.80
CA ALA A 90 7.60 1.90 -3.67
C ALA A 90 8.06 3.07 -4.56
N PHE A 91 7.67 3.04 -5.83
CA PHE A 91 7.99 4.09 -6.80
C PHE A 91 7.42 5.45 -6.39
N TYR A 92 6.19 5.48 -5.84
CA TYR A 92 5.59 6.72 -5.36
C TYR A 92 6.34 7.30 -4.17
N ILE A 93 6.63 6.50 -3.15
CA ILE A 93 7.35 6.95 -1.95
C ILE A 93 8.75 7.46 -2.33
N GLU A 94 9.48 6.75 -3.19
CA GLU A 94 10.80 7.17 -3.67
C GLU A 94 10.73 8.53 -4.38
N ARG A 95 9.74 8.71 -5.26
CA ARG A 95 9.54 9.98 -5.96
C ARG A 95 9.15 11.12 -5.04
N MET A 96 8.39 10.85 -3.98
CA MET A 96 7.98 11.87 -3.01
C MET A 96 9.11 12.30 -2.08
N LYS A 97 10.16 11.48 -1.88
CA LYS A 97 11.36 11.88 -1.11
C LYS A 97 12.20 12.98 -1.77
N GLN A 98 12.00 13.21 -3.07
CA GLN A 98 12.74 14.22 -3.84
C GLN A 98 12.11 15.62 -3.74
N PHE A 99 10.98 15.75 -3.03
CA PHE A 99 10.26 16.99 -2.77
C PHE A 99 10.37 17.36 -1.29
#